data_AF-A0A258J3H2-F1
#
_entry.id   AF-A0A258J3H2-F1
#
_cell.length_a   1.000
_cell.length_b   1.000
_cell.length_c   1.000
_cell.angle_alpha   90.00
_cell.angle_beta   90.00
_cell.angle_gamma   90.00
#
_symmetry.space_group_name_H-M   'P 1'
#
loop_
_entity.id
_entity.type
_entity.pdbx_description
1 polymer ?
#
loop_
_entity_poly.entity_id
_entity_poly.type
_entity_poly.pdbx_seq_one_letter_code
_entity_poly.pdbx_strand_id
1 'polypeptide(L)' 'TIAAEIAGEDVAQTIQLAVEYAPAPPFNAGRPETAPARVLERVQRLYGQGMPERLAAAEKAGALV' A
#
# COMPACT_ATOMS: atom_id res chain seq x y z
N THR A 1 -11.66 -8.17 -0.14
CA THR A 1 -10.23 -8.34 -0.47
C THR A 1 -10.20 -9.24 -1.69
N ILE A 2 -9.24 -9.06 -2.60
CA ILE A 2 -9.23 -9.83 -3.87
C ILE A 2 -9.28 -11.34 -3.64
N ALA A 3 -8.55 -11.86 -2.64
CA ALA A 3 -8.59 -13.28 -2.31
C ALA A 3 -9.99 -13.76 -1.87
N ALA A 4 -10.72 -12.97 -1.07
CA ALA A 4 -12.07 -13.32 -0.62
C ALA A 4 -13.10 -13.25 -1.76
N GLU A 5 -12.96 -12.28 -2.66
CA GLU A 5 -13.85 -12.10 -3.81
C GLU A 5 -13.69 -13.24 -4.84
N ILE A 6 -12.46 -13.75 -5.00
CA ILE A 6 -12.16 -14.81 -5.97
C ILE A 6 -12.40 -16.21 -5.39
N ALA A 7 -12.06 -16.44 -4.11
CA ALA A 7 -11.99 -17.78 -3.53
C ALA A 7 -12.77 -17.95 -2.20
N GLY A 8 -13.48 -16.94 -1.74
CA GLY A 8 -14.25 -16.96 -0.50
C GLY A 8 -13.45 -16.57 0.75
N GLU A 9 -14.18 -16.24 1.82
CA GLU A 9 -13.60 -15.71 3.06
C GLU A 9 -12.66 -16.71 3.76
N ASP A 10 -13.04 -17.99 3.85
CA ASP A 10 -12.23 -19.04 4.50
C ASP A 10 -10.86 -19.22 3.84
N VAL A 11 -10.80 -19.15 2.51
CA VAL A 11 -9.55 -19.22 1.75
C VAL A 11 -8.70 -17.99 2.01
N ALA A 12 -9.31 -16.80 2.03
CA ALA A 12 -8.59 -15.57 2.34
C ALA A 12 -8.01 -15.57 3.76
N GLN A 13 -8.77 -16.05 4.75
CA GLN A 13 -8.30 -16.20 6.14
C GLN A 13 -7.18 -17.25 6.25
N THR A 14 -7.31 -18.36 5.52
CA THR A 14 -6.26 -19.39 5.45
C THR A 14 -4.95 -18.82 4.91
N ILE A 15 -5.00 -18.04 3.82
CA ILE A 15 -3.82 -17.36 3.27
C ILE A 15 -3.24 -16.38 4.29
N GLN A 16 -4.09 -15.57 4.92
CA GLN A 16 -3.67 -14.59 5.93
C GLN A 16 -2.91 -15.27 7.08
N LEU A 17 -3.39 -16.42 7.55
CA LEU A 17 -2.74 -17.20 8.59
C LEU A 17 -1.45 -17.88 8.09
N ALA A 18 -1.46 -18.47 6.89
CA ALA A 18 -0.32 -19.20 6.34
C ALA A 18 0.93 -18.35 6.16
N VAL A 19 0.78 -17.04 5.94
CA VAL A 19 1.89 -16.08 5.85
C VAL A 19 2.06 -15.25 7.12
N GLU A 20 1.32 -15.57 8.19
CA GLU A 20 1.33 -14.85 9.46
C GLU A 20 1.14 -13.33 9.29
N TYR A 21 0.20 -12.92 8.45
CA TYR A 21 -0.07 -11.51 8.21
C TYR A 21 -0.82 -10.87 9.40
N ALA A 22 -0.05 -10.57 10.44
CA ALA A 22 -0.46 -9.90 11.68
C ALA A 22 0.45 -8.70 11.98
N PRO A 23 0.38 -7.62 11.17
CA PRO A 23 1.29 -6.50 11.31
C PRO A 23 1.09 -5.73 12.63
N ALA A 24 2.19 -5.48 13.35
CA ALA A 24 2.24 -4.66 14.57
C ALA A 24 3.32 -3.57 14.43
N PRO A 25 3.09 -2.54 13.61
CA PRO A 25 4.12 -1.53 13.33
C PRO A 25 4.45 -0.72 14.59
N PRO A 26 5.73 -0.45 14.87
CA PRO A 26 6.15 0.30 16.06
C PRO A 26 5.89 1.81 15.96
N PHE A 27 5.51 2.31 14.77
CA PHE A 27 5.23 3.73 14.53
C PHE A 27 3.91 3.92 13.77
N ASN A 28 3.13 4.93 14.16
CA ASN A 28 1.91 5.33 13.46
C ASN A 28 2.23 6.31 12.29
N ALA A 29 3.11 5.90 11.38
CA ALA A 29 3.51 6.74 10.23
C ALA A 29 3.21 6.09 8.87
N GLY A 30 2.36 5.06 8.86
CA GLY A 30 1.97 4.34 7.63
C GLY A 30 0.97 5.08 6.74
N ARG A 31 0.43 6.22 7.20
CA ARG A 31 -0.53 7.04 6.45
C ARG A 31 -0.16 8.53 6.54
N PRO A 32 -0.40 9.34 5.49
CA PRO A 32 -0.09 10.76 5.50
C PRO A 32 -0.76 11.51 6.66
N GLU A 33 -1.99 11.13 7.01
CA GLU A 33 -2.79 11.81 8.04
C GLU A 33 -2.31 11.51 9.47
N THR A 34 -1.57 10.41 9.67
CA THR A 34 -1.06 10.01 10.99
C THR A 34 0.45 10.22 11.16
N ALA A 35 1.18 10.34 10.05
CA ALA A 35 2.62 10.58 10.08
C ALA A 35 2.97 11.98 10.62
N PRO A 36 4.09 12.14 11.35
CA PRO A 36 4.59 13.46 11.70
C PRO A 36 4.87 14.30 10.44
N ALA A 37 4.48 15.57 10.42
CA ALA A 37 4.62 16.47 9.26
C ALA A 37 6.02 16.45 8.65
N ARG A 38 7.07 16.48 9.48
CA ARG A 38 8.48 16.41 9.03
C ARG A 38 8.82 15.13 8.25
N VAL A 39 8.17 14.01 8.57
CA VAL A 39 8.36 12.72 7.89
C VAL A 39 7.63 12.74 6.56
N LEU A 40 6.40 13.24 6.53
CA LEU A 40 5.63 13.43 5.31
C LEU A 40 6.36 14.36 4.32
N GLU A 41 6.86 15.51 4.77
CA GLU A 41 7.65 16.43 3.94
C GLU A 41 8.92 15.77 3.40
N ARG A 42 9.60 14.93 4.20
CA ARG A 42 10.77 14.20 3.73
C ARG A 42 10.42 13.23 2.61
N VAL A 43 9.33 12.46 2.77
CA VAL A 43 8.81 11.56 1.74
C VAL A 43 8.41 12.34 0.48
N GLN A 44 7.75 13.49 0.63
CA GLN A 44 7.39 14.36 -0.50
C GLN A 44 8.60 14.92 -1.22
N ARG A 45 9.70 15.27 -0.53
CA ARG A 45 10.95 15.68 -1.21
C ARG A 45 11.62 14.50 -1.93
N LEU A 46 11.63 13.31 -1.32
CA LEU A 46 12.21 12.10 -1.91
C LEU A 46 11.49 11.68 -3.19
N TYR A 47 10.15 11.73 -3.18
CA TYR A 47 9.35 11.24 -4.30
C TYR A 47 8.76 12.34 -5.19
N GLY A 48 8.78 13.60 -4.77
CA GLY A 48 8.18 14.73 -5.50
C GLY A 48 8.80 14.97 -6.88
N GLN A 49 10.04 14.53 -7.09
CA GLN A 49 10.69 14.58 -8.40
C GLN A 49 10.32 13.40 -9.31
N GLY A 50 9.98 12.22 -8.76
CA GLY A 50 9.70 11.00 -9.52
C GLY A 50 8.23 10.54 -9.54
N MET A 51 7.36 11.14 -8.71
CA MET A 51 5.94 10.77 -8.64
C MET A 51 5.15 11.03 -9.93
N PRO A 52 5.34 12.15 -10.65
CA PRO A 52 4.59 12.40 -11.88
C PRO A 52 4.78 11.29 -12.92
N GLU A 53 6.03 10.86 -13.14
CA GLU A 53 6.34 9.75 -14.05
C GLU A 53 5.79 8.42 -13.54
N ARG A 54 5.90 8.16 -12.23
CA ARG A 54 5.43 6.91 -11.63
C ARG A 54 3.90 6.79 -11.69
N LEU A 55 3.18 7.90 -11.54
CA LEU A 55 1.72 7.96 -11.71
C LEU A 55 1.33 7.74 -13.16
N ALA A 56 1.98 8.42 -14.11
CA ALA A 56 1.75 8.22 -15.54
C ALA A 56 2.02 6.77 -16.00
N ALA A 57 3.05 6.12 -15.43
CA ALA A 57 3.35 4.71 -15.70
C ALA A 57 2.28 3.77 -15.10
N ALA A 58 1.81 4.03 -13.88
CA ALA A 58 0.75 3.26 -13.24
C ALA A 58 -0.60 3.39 -13.98
N GLU A 59 -0.94 4.59 -14.46
CA GLU A 59 -2.13 4.82 -15.30
C GLU A 59 -2.06 4.05 -16.61
N LYS A 60 -0.92 4.09 -17.31
CA LYS A 60 -0.72 3.28 -18.52
C LYS A 60 -0.86 1.79 -18.25
N ALA A 61 -0.29 1.28 -17.15
CA ALA A 61 -0.37 -0.13 -16.81
C ALA A 61 -1.80 -0.56 -16.43
N GLY A 62 -2.53 0.28 -15.70
CA GLY A 62 -3.92 0.02 -15.31
C GLY A 62 -4.91 0.08 -16.48
N ALA A 63 -4.62 0.86 -17.52
CA ALA A 63 -5.43 0.95 -18.73
C ALA A 63 -5.31 -0.28 -19.66
N LEU A 64 -4.39 -1.20 -19.37
CA LEU A 64 -4.15 -2.43 -20.14
C LEU A 64 -4.83 -3.67 -19.53
N VAL A 65 -5.58 -3.50 -18.44
CA VAL A 65 -6.34 -4.54 -17.74
C VAL A 65 -7.82 -4.20 -17.80
#